data_AF-A0A929VLR7-F1
#
_entry.id   AF-A0A929VLR7-F1
#
_cell.length_a   1.000
_cell.length_b   1.000
_cell.length_c   1.000
_cell.angle_alpha   90.00
_cell.angle_beta   90.00
_cell.angle_gamma   90.00
#
_symmetry.space_group_name_H-M   'P 1'
#
loop_
_entity.id
_entity.type
_entity.pdbx_description
1 polymer ?
#
loop_
_entity_poly.entity_id
_entity_poly.type
_entity_poly.pdbx_seq_one_letter_code
_entity_poly.pdbx_strand_id
1 'polypeptide(L)'
;MKKFFLMILLVCISVCSIAQDYTKSESAEPTFGVTLERECSDIAIENTIYHNVTIELKAADISDLFTYGVKVTVTDENGKKIYKKRFSKSYLYVFPTSKTIQVGKGNAIIQVGLYKNRGGEWEAIIMEKGIY
;
A
#
# COMPACT_ATOMS: atom_id res chain seq x y z
N MET A 1 -28.98 -27.35 32.12
CA MET A 1 -27.57 -27.16 31.69
C MET A 1 -27.42 -26.74 30.23
N LYS A 2 -28.02 -27.43 29.24
CA LYS A 2 -27.92 -27.07 27.80
C LYS A 2 -28.32 -25.61 27.47
N LYS A 3 -29.41 -25.09 28.06
CA LYS A 3 -29.88 -23.72 27.83
C LYS A 3 -28.96 -22.64 28.44
N PHE A 4 -28.28 -22.95 29.55
CA PHE A 4 -27.32 -22.04 30.19
C PHE A 4 -26.00 -22.00 29.40
N PHE A 5 -25.57 -23.15 28.85
CA PHE A 5 -24.43 -23.24 27.96
C PHE A 5 -24.67 -22.49 26.64
N LEU A 6 -25.87 -22.61 26.06
CA LEU A 6 -26.25 -21.88 24.86
C LEU A 6 -26.31 -20.36 25.09
N MET A 7 -26.77 -19.93 26.27
CA MET A 7 -26.80 -18.52 26.66
C MET A 7 -25.39 -17.93 26.84
N ILE A 8 -24.49 -18.66 27.50
CA ILE A 8 -23.07 -18.27 27.63
C ILE A 8 -22.40 -18.20 26.26
N LEU A 9 -22.65 -19.18 25.37
CA LEU A 9 -22.11 -19.20 24.02
C LEU A 9 -22.58 -18.00 23.17
N LEU A 10 -23.85 -17.63 23.26
CA LEU A 10 -24.41 -16.44 22.61
C LEU A 10 -23.80 -15.13 23.13
N VAL A 11 -23.54 -15.03 24.43
CA VAL A 11 -22.87 -13.88 25.04
C VAL A 11 -21.39 -13.81 24.61
N CYS A 12 -20.68 -14.94 24.51
CA CYS A 12 -19.31 -14.99 24.00
C CYS A 12 -19.20 -14.55 22.53
N ILE A 13 -20.16 -14.93 21.68
CA ILE A 13 -20.17 -14.50 20.26
C ILE A 13 -20.40 -12.98 20.17
N SER A 14 -21.27 -12.43 21.02
CA SER A 14 -21.57 -10.99 21.03
C SER A 14 -20.38 -10.11 21.47
N VAL A 15 -19.51 -10.59 22.37
CA VAL A 15 -18.32 -9.82 22.79
C VAL A 15 -17.15 -9.94 21.81
N CYS A 16 -17.03 -11.07 21.10
CA CYS A 16 -16.00 -11.23 20.06
C CYS A 16 -16.24 -10.34 18.83
N SER A 17 -17.50 -10.03 18.50
CA SER A 17 -17.84 -9.12 17.38
C SER A 17 -17.53 -7.64 17.66
N ILE A 18 -17.35 -7.25 18.93
CA ILE A 18 -17.07 -5.86 19.36
C ILE A 18 -15.55 -5.63 19.57
N ALA A 19 -14.73 -6.68 19.58
CA ALA A 19 -13.27 -6.58 19.72
C ALA A 19 -12.54 -6.26 18.40
N GLN A 20 -13.22 -6.30 17.26
CA GLN A 20 -12.69 -5.72 16.02
C GLN A 20 -12.87 -4.21 16.11
N ASP A 21 -11.85 -3.51 16.60
CA ASP A 21 -11.83 -2.05 16.72
C ASP A 21 -11.73 -1.41 15.32
N TYR A 22 -12.83 -1.38 14.57
CA TYR A 22 -12.94 -0.74 13.24
C TYR A 22 -12.67 0.78 13.33
N THR A 23 -12.57 1.34 14.54
CA THR A 23 -12.31 2.74 14.83
C THR A 23 -10.82 3.09 14.81
N LYS A 24 -9.91 2.10 14.86
CA LYS A 24 -8.47 2.34 14.85
C LYS A 24 -7.91 2.12 13.44
N SER A 25 -8.10 3.12 12.58
CA SER A 25 -7.38 3.17 11.31
C SER A 25 -5.88 3.17 11.59
N GLU A 26 -5.15 2.26 10.95
CA GLU A 26 -3.70 2.30 10.96
C GLU A 26 -3.25 3.67 10.39
N SER A 27 -2.30 4.30 11.06
CA SER A 27 -1.69 5.56 10.63
C SER A 27 -0.20 5.31 10.40
N ALA A 28 0.36 5.91 9.36
CA ALA A 28 1.77 5.83 9.03
C ALA A 28 2.34 7.23 8.89
N GLU A 29 3.58 7.42 9.36
CA GLU A 29 4.33 8.63 9.11
C GLU A 29 5.00 8.58 7.72
N PRO A 30 5.20 9.73 7.06
CA PRO A 30 6.01 9.83 5.86
C PRO A 30 7.41 9.24 6.05
N THR A 31 7.86 8.41 5.12
CA THR A 31 9.21 7.86 5.08
C THR A 31 10.08 8.63 4.08
N PHE A 32 11.31 8.97 4.48
CA PHE A 32 12.26 9.76 3.69
C PHE A 32 13.58 9.01 3.49
N GLY A 33 14.30 9.30 2.40
CA GLY A 33 15.65 8.80 2.15
C GLY A 33 15.76 7.28 1.89
N VAL A 34 14.64 6.56 1.81
CA VAL A 34 14.61 5.10 1.60
C VAL A 34 14.34 4.73 0.15
N THR A 35 14.84 3.56 -0.25
CA THR A 35 14.47 2.88 -1.50
C THR A 35 13.89 1.52 -1.16
N LEU A 36 12.73 1.20 -1.73
CA LEU A 36 12.03 -0.07 -1.54
C LEU A 36 11.72 -0.69 -2.89
N GLU A 37 11.94 -1.99 -3.00
CA GLU A 37 11.69 -2.76 -4.22
C GLU A 37 10.76 -3.93 -3.93
N ARG A 38 9.82 -4.21 -4.83
CA ARG A 38 8.94 -5.38 -4.76
C ARG A 38 8.77 -6.00 -6.15
N GLU A 39 8.85 -7.32 -6.18
CA GLU A 39 8.35 -8.12 -7.29
C GLU A 39 6.83 -8.21 -7.18
N CYS A 40 6.14 -7.87 -8.25
CA CYS A 40 4.68 -7.85 -8.33
C CYS A 40 4.19 -8.84 -9.38
N SER A 41 3.15 -9.61 -9.05
CA SER A 41 2.44 -10.45 -10.03
C SER A 41 1.81 -9.56 -11.10
N ASP A 42 1.16 -8.46 -10.65
CA ASP A 42 0.42 -7.54 -11.50
C ASP A 42 0.64 -6.10 -11.06
N ILE A 43 0.84 -5.20 -12.02
CA ILE A 43 0.76 -3.76 -11.81
C ILE A 43 -0.18 -3.15 -12.84
N ALA A 44 -1.22 -2.48 -12.35
CA ALA A 44 -2.07 -1.62 -13.16
C ALA A 44 -1.46 -0.20 -13.21
N ILE A 45 -1.10 0.27 -14.39
CA ILE A 45 -0.67 1.65 -14.64
C ILE A 45 -1.74 2.33 -15.47
N GLU A 46 -2.42 3.30 -14.86
CA GLU A 46 -3.66 3.89 -15.39
C GLU A 46 -4.68 2.78 -15.74
N ASN A 47 -4.82 2.44 -17.02
CA ASN A 47 -5.78 1.44 -17.52
C ASN A 47 -5.10 0.22 -18.16
N THR A 48 -3.79 0.05 -17.99
CA THR A 48 -3.02 -1.06 -18.60
C THR A 48 -2.39 -1.91 -17.50
N ILE A 49 -2.60 -3.21 -17.57
CA ILE A 49 -2.06 -4.19 -16.63
C ILE A 49 -0.77 -4.77 -17.23
N TYR A 50 0.26 -4.84 -16.39
CA TYR A 50 1.54 -5.47 -16.69
C TYR A 50 1.78 -6.59 -15.69
N HIS A 51 2.34 -7.70 -16.16
CA HIS A 51 2.55 -8.91 -15.37
C HIS A 51 4.03 -9.13 -15.08
N ASN A 52 4.34 -9.77 -13.95
CA ASN A 52 5.69 -10.17 -13.55
C ASN A 52 6.70 -9.03 -13.66
N VAL A 53 6.42 -7.95 -12.93
CA VAL A 53 7.21 -6.72 -12.99
C VAL A 53 7.77 -6.38 -11.62
N THR A 54 8.87 -5.63 -11.61
CA THR A 54 9.48 -5.12 -10.38
C THR A 54 9.21 -3.63 -10.25
N ILE A 55 8.64 -3.21 -9.11
CA ILE A 55 8.43 -1.81 -8.75
C ILE A 55 9.47 -1.34 -7.73
N GLU A 56 10.13 -0.23 -8.04
CA GLU A 56 11.05 0.50 -7.17
C GLU A 56 10.39 1.81 -6.73
N LEU A 57 10.30 2.03 -5.42
CA LEU A 57 9.86 3.26 -4.77
C LEU A 57 11.06 3.92 -4.09
N LYS A 58 11.51 5.06 -4.60
CA LYS A 58 12.65 5.81 -4.06
C LYS A 58 12.18 7.15 -3.49
N ALA A 59 12.05 7.21 -2.17
CA ALA A 59 11.74 8.43 -1.44
C ALA A 59 12.96 9.37 -1.41
N ALA A 60 12.74 10.64 -1.69
CA ALA A 60 13.79 11.65 -1.52
C ALA A 60 14.13 11.82 -0.03
N ASP A 61 15.35 12.26 0.25
CA ASP A 61 15.72 12.72 1.60
C ASP A 61 14.93 13.99 1.93
N ILE A 62 14.63 14.21 3.21
CA ILE A 62 13.89 15.40 3.66
C ILE A 62 14.67 16.70 3.40
N SER A 63 16.00 16.62 3.35
CA SER A 63 16.89 17.75 3.05
C SER A 63 16.96 18.12 1.56
N ASP A 64 16.50 17.24 0.67
CA ASP A 64 16.56 17.46 -0.78
C ASP A 64 15.31 18.19 -1.30
N LEU A 65 15.40 19.52 -1.26
CA LEU A 65 14.38 20.45 -1.77
C LEU A 65 14.18 20.35 -3.30
N PHE A 66 15.18 19.88 -4.06
CA PHE A 66 15.12 19.83 -5.53
C PHE A 66 14.48 18.54 -6.05
N THR A 67 14.64 17.42 -5.34
CA THR A 67 14.05 16.13 -5.73
C THR A 67 12.87 15.69 -4.86
N TYR A 68 12.35 16.59 -4.04
CA TYR A 68 11.23 16.37 -3.13
C TYR A 68 10.07 15.55 -3.74
N GLY A 69 9.84 14.35 -3.19
CA GLY A 69 8.83 13.40 -3.64
C GLY A 69 9.30 11.95 -3.65
N VAL A 70 8.48 11.06 -4.22
CA VAL A 70 8.83 9.65 -4.43
C VAL A 70 8.98 9.38 -5.92
N LYS A 71 10.13 8.81 -6.31
CA LYS A 71 10.34 8.30 -7.66
C LYS A 71 9.87 6.85 -7.72
N VAL A 72 9.06 6.55 -8.73
CA VAL A 72 8.50 5.24 -9.00
C VAL A 72 9.05 4.77 -10.34
N THR A 73 9.69 3.60 -10.33
CA THR A 73 10.18 2.93 -11.53
C THR A 73 9.53 1.55 -11.59
N VAL A 74 8.98 1.18 -12.74
CA VAL A 74 8.51 -0.20 -13.00
C VAL A 74 9.37 -0.79 -14.11
N THR A 75 9.88 -1.98 -13.87
CA THR A 75 10.77 -2.73 -14.76
C THR A 75 10.13 -4.06 -15.10
N ASP A 76 10.08 -4.42 -16.38
CA ASP A 76 9.58 -5.73 -16.82
C ASP A 76 10.58 -6.86 -16.54
N GLU A 77 10.16 -8.10 -16.77
CA GLU A 77 10.97 -9.32 -16.60
C GLU A 77 12.28 -9.32 -17.42
N ASN A 78 12.35 -8.53 -18.50
CA ASN A 78 13.53 -8.40 -19.35
C ASN A 78 14.48 -7.28 -18.89
N GLY A 79 14.18 -6.62 -17.76
CA GLY A 79 14.96 -5.50 -17.24
C GLY A 79 14.68 -4.16 -17.92
N LYS A 80 13.67 -4.07 -18.79
CA LYS A 80 13.30 -2.81 -19.46
C LYS A 80 12.38 -1.99 -18.54
N LYS A 81 12.72 -0.70 -18.39
CA LYS A 81 11.90 0.26 -17.64
C LYS A 81 10.68 0.65 -18.46
N ILE A 82 9.52 0.14 -18.07
CA ILE A 82 8.24 0.39 -18.73
C ILE A 82 7.52 1.62 -18.14
N TYR A 83 7.86 2.01 -16.92
CA TYR A 83 7.36 3.24 -16.30
C TYR A 83 8.44 3.88 -15.42
N LYS A 84 8.51 5.21 -15.45
CA LYS A 84 9.44 5.97 -14.62
C LYS A 84 8.90 7.38 -14.40
N LYS A 85 8.46 7.68 -13.19
CA LYS A 85 7.94 9.00 -12.82
C LYS A 85 8.33 9.40 -11.42
N ARG A 86 8.55 10.70 -11.19
CA ARG A 86 8.64 11.27 -9.85
C ARG A 86 7.32 11.93 -9.48
N PHE A 87 6.70 11.43 -8.41
CA PHE A 87 5.52 12.02 -7.79
C PHE A 87 5.98 13.13 -6.84
N SER A 88 6.10 14.34 -7.39
CA SER A 88 6.51 15.52 -6.63
C SER A 88 5.54 15.83 -5.50
N LYS A 89 6.09 16.29 -4.36
CA LYS A 89 5.31 16.60 -3.15
C LYS A 89 4.46 15.44 -2.63
N SER A 90 4.89 14.23 -2.92
CA SER A 90 4.26 12.99 -2.43
C SER A 90 5.22 12.27 -1.51
N TYR A 91 4.68 11.50 -0.57
CA TYR A 91 5.45 10.79 0.44
C TYR A 91 5.21 9.30 0.32
N LEU A 92 6.21 8.53 0.76
CA LEU A 92 6.10 7.09 0.92
C LEU A 92 5.53 6.79 2.30
N TYR A 93 4.51 5.95 2.36
CA TYR A 93 3.90 5.46 3.58
C TYR A 93 3.97 3.94 3.58
N VAL A 94 4.37 3.36 4.71
CA VAL A 94 4.39 1.90 4.91
C VAL A 94 3.47 1.60 6.07
N PHE A 95 2.53 0.68 5.87
CA PHE A 95 1.53 0.26 6.83
C PHE A 95 1.75 -1.22 7.17
N PRO A 96 2.53 -1.54 8.23
CA PRO A 96 2.94 -2.90 8.53
C PRO A 96 1.78 -3.85 8.85
N THR A 97 0.72 -3.35 9.48
CA THR A 97 -0.42 -4.14 9.97
C THR A 97 -1.31 -4.57 8.81
N SER A 98 -1.70 -3.61 7.98
CA SER A 98 -2.47 -3.85 6.76
C SER A 98 -1.62 -4.45 5.62
N LYS A 99 -0.29 -4.46 5.78
CA LYS A 99 0.69 -4.91 4.77
C LYS A 99 0.55 -4.16 3.44
N THR A 100 0.31 -2.85 3.53
CA THR A 100 0.19 -1.98 2.36
C THR A 100 1.32 -0.95 2.33
N ILE A 101 1.65 -0.50 1.13
CA ILE A 101 2.61 0.58 0.88
C ILE A 101 1.93 1.58 -0.04
N GLN A 102 2.05 2.86 0.26
CA GLN A 102 1.37 3.90 -0.49
C GLN A 102 2.32 5.04 -0.85
N VAL A 103 2.10 5.65 -2.00
CA VAL A 103 2.67 6.96 -2.34
C VAL A 103 1.53 7.95 -2.48
N GLY A 104 1.52 9.00 -1.67
CA GLY A 104 0.42 9.96 -1.64
C GLY A 104 0.86 11.41 -1.44
N LYS A 105 0.05 12.35 -1.95
CA LYS A 105 0.20 13.79 -1.68
C LYS A 105 -0.39 14.11 -0.32
N GLY A 106 0.42 13.93 0.71
CA GLY A 106 -0.07 13.96 2.09
C GLY A 106 -1.20 12.94 2.28
N ASN A 107 -2.21 13.32 3.06
CA ASN A 107 -3.36 12.47 3.36
C ASN A 107 -4.55 12.69 2.40
N ALA A 108 -4.35 13.43 1.31
CA ALA A 108 -5.45 13.84 0.42
C ALA A 108 -5.64 12.91 -0.78
N ILE A 109 -4.54 12.43 -1.38
CA ILE A 109 -4.59 11.66 -2.64
C ILE A 109 -3.53 10.58 -2.59
N ILE A 110 -3.94 9.32 -2.74
CA ILE A 110 -3.04 8.18 -2.94
C ILE A 110 -2.84 8.02 -4.44
N GLN A 111 -1.60 8.02 -4.94
CA GLN A 111 -1.28 7.90 -6.36
C GLN A 111 -0.68 6.54 -6.72
N VAL A 112 -0.07 5.88 -5.73
CA VAL A 112 0.42 4.50 -5.86
C VAL A 112 -0.01 3.71 -4.64
N GLY A 113 -0.56 2.53 -4.85
CA GLY A 113 -0.89 1.58 -3.79
C GLY A 113 -0.30 0.22 -4.11
N LEU A 114 0.44 -0.37 -3.16
CA LEU A 114 0.92 -1.74 -3.22
C LEU A 114 0.29 -2.51 -2.07
N TYR A 115 -0.17 -3.71 -2.35
CA TYR A 115 -0.81 -4.59 -1.37
C TYR A 115 -0.54 -6.04 -1.73
N LYS A 116 -0.72 -6.95 -0.77
CA LYS A 116 -0.67 -8.38 -1.05
C LYS A 116 -2.05 -8.90 -1.49
N ASN A 117 -2.08 -9.65 -2.58
CA ASN A 117 -3.28 -10.35 -3.02
C ASN A 117 -3.58 -11.56 -2.11
N ARG A 118 -4.66 -12.30 -2.41
CA ARG A 118 -5.06 -13.49 -1.62
C ARG A 118 -4.00 -14.60 -1.64
N GLY A 119 -3.20 -14.69 -2.70
CA GLY A 119 -2.07 -15.61 -2.82
C GLY A 119 -0.82 -15.16 -2.06
N GLY A 120 -0.80 -13.93 -1.53
CA GLY A 120 0.33 -13.36 -0.80
C GLY A 120 1.39 -12.72 -1.68
N GLU A 121 1.17 -12.65 -2.99
CA GLU A 121 1.99 -11.93 -3.97
C GLU A 121 1.66 -10.44 -3.94
N TRP A 122 2.61 -9.60 -4.33
CA TRP A 122 2.36 -8.17 -4.39
C TRP A 122 1.64 -7.79 -5.68
N GLU A 123 0.65 -6.93 -5.56
CA GLU A 123 0.04 -6.20 -6.66
C GLU A 123 0.25 -4.70 -6.44
N ALA A 124 0.23 -3.93 -7.53
CA ALA A 124 0.26 -2.48 -7.44
C ALA A 124 -0.70 -1.79 -8.40
N ILE A 125 -1.16 -0.61 -7.99
CA ILE A 125 -1.92 0.31 -8.82
C ILE A 125 -1.18 1.64 -8.84
N ILE A 126 -0.98 2.20 -10.03
CA ILE A 126 -0.41 3.52 -10.28
C ILE A 126 -1.45 4.33 -11.04
N MET A 127 -2.01 5.36 -10.40
CA MET A 127 -2.90 6.33 -11.03
C MET A 127 -2.43 7.75 -10.70
N GLU A 128 -2.03 8.49 -11.72
CA GLU A 128 -1.43 9.81 -11.54
C GLU A 128 -2.40 10.82 -10.93
N LYS A 129 -3.69 10.70 -11.24
CA LYS A 129 -4.76 11.55 -10.71
C LYS A 129 -5.28 11.08 -9.35
N GLY A 130 -4.79 9.94 -8.87
CA GLY A 130 -5.19 9.35 -7.61
C GLY A 130 -6.00 8.08 -7.77
N ILE A 131 -5.96 7.26 -6.74
CA ILE A 131 -6.75 6.06 -6.51
C ILE A 131 -7.92 6.47 -5.62
N TYR A 132 -9.13 6.33 -6.13
CA TYR A 132 -10.39 6.71 -5.47
C TYR A 132 -11.20 5.49 -5.06
#